data_AF-A0A1A3GWZ1-F1
#
_entry.id   AF-A0A1A3GWZ1-F1
#
_cell.length_a   1.000
_cell.length_b   1.000
_cell.length_c   1.000
_cell.angle_alpha   90.00
_cell.angle_beta   90.00
_cell.angle_gamma   90.00
#
_symmetry.space_group_name_H-M   'P 1'
#
loop_
_entity.id
_entity.type
_entity.pdbx_description
1 polymer ?
#
loop_
_entity_poly.entity_id
_entity_poly.type
_entity_poly.pdbx_seq_one_letter_code
_entity_poly.pdbx_strand_id
1 'polypeptide(L)'
;MRYRENMTSRRLIGGQTAVLAAALLLTGCSGDKQPAQPTTSTSSAPAQTSASAPSTPAAEAPPSPTSRQLDGGTCLQLTGAVVNLMSGASPEDSKAAGDTINGFHPPADVQAAVTHFVKTNGLHSSDPDRSQYSRTLNNWVEQQCPVQQPEKKPK
;
A
#
# COMPACT_ATOMS: atom_id res chain seq x y z
N MET A 1 -34.23 39.19 3.56
CA MET A 1 -33.90 38.22 2.48
C MET A 1 -33.76 36.85 3.12
N ARG A 2 -34.86 36.10 3.34
CA ARG A 2 -35.37 34.96 2.55
C ARG A 2 -34.29 33.93 2.15
N TYR A 3 -34.12 32.93 3.04
CA TYR A 3 -33.54 31.61 2.78
C TYR A 3 -34.22 30.92 1.59
N ARG A 4 -33.45 30.27 0.72
CA ARG A 4 -33.91 29.12 -0.08
C ARG A 4 -32.81 28.07 -0.14
N GLU A 5 -32.95 27.06 0.70
CA GLU A 5 -32.42 25.72 0.51
C GLU A 5 -32.96 25.14 -0.80
N ASN A 6 -32.09 24.59 -1.64
CA ASN A 6 -32.49 23.74 -2.76
C ASN A 6 -32.13 22.29 -2.42
N MET A 7 -32.93 21.68 -1.55
CA MET A 7 -33.00 20.22 -1.45
C MET A 7 -33.65 19.68 -2.72
N THR A 8 -32.84 19.22 -3.67
CA THR A 8 -33.35 18.54 -4.85
C THR A 8 -33.30 17.03 -4.62
N SER A 9 -34.34 16.53 -3.95
CA SER A 9 -34.69 15.11 -3.92
C SER A 9 -34.86 14.60 -5.35
N ARG A 10 -34.03 13.66 -5.79
CA ARG A 10 -34.32 12.84 -6.98
C ARG A 10 -34.67 11.43 -6.54
N ARG A 11 -35.89 11.08 -6.95
CA ARG A 11 -36.70 9.95 -6.56
C ARG A 11 -36.05 8.62 -6.94
N LEU A 12 -36.12 7.67 -6.02
CA LEU A 12 -36.14 6.23 -6.31
C LEU A 12 -37.35 5.95 -7.22
N ILE A 13 -37.10 5.43 -8.42
CA ILE A 13 -38.11 4.81 -9.29
C ILE A 13 -37.59 3.42 -9.60
N GLY A 14 -38.37 2.43 -9.18
CA GLY A 14 -38.03 1.03 -9.23
C GLY A 14 -38.07 0.42 -10.63
N GLY A 15 -37.46 -0.75 -10.71
CA GLY A 15 -37.54 -1.68 -11.82
C GLY A 15 -36.83 -2.97 -11.41
N GLN A 16 -37.60 -3.97 -10.98
CA GLN A 16 -37.10 -5.32 -10.73
C GLN A 16 -36.66 -5.96 -12.05
N THR A 17 -35.48 -6.57 -12.05
CA THR A 17 -35.18 -7.73 -12.92
C THR A 17 -34.27 -8.68 -12.16
N ALA A 18 -34.89 -9.72 -11.60
CA ALA A 18 -34.20 -10.92 -11.17
C ALA A 18 -33.71 -11.68 -12.41
N VAL A 19 -32.46 -12.12 -12.41
CA VAL A 19 -32.01 -13.22 -13.27
C VAL A 19 -31.35 -14.26 -12.38
N LEU A 20 -32.10 -15.34 -12.13
CA LEU A 20 -31.61 -16.60 -11.60
C LEU A 20 -30.87 -17.35 -12.71
N ALA A 21 -29.63 -17.75 -12.46
CA ALA A 21 -29.03 -18.92 -13.10
C ALA A 21 -28.04 -19.57 -12.13
N ALA A 22 -28.44 -20.73 -11.60
CA ALA A 22 -27.61 -21.63 -10.82
C ALA A 22 -27.01 -22.70 -11.74
N ALA A 23 -25.76 -23.11 -11.49
CA ALA A 23 -25.31 -24.50 -11.66
C ALA A 23 -23.97 -24.72 -10.94
N LEU A 24 -23.85 -25.91 -10.36
CA LEU A 24 -22.94 -26.38 -9.32
C LEU A 24 -21.76 -27.21 -9.86
N LEU A 25 -20.63 -27.12 -9.13
CA LEU A 25 -19.64 -28.15 -8.74
C LEU A 25 -18.85 -28.96 -9.79
N LEU A 26 -17.51 -28.92 -9.68
CA LEU A 26 -16.55 -30.05 -9.82
C LEU A 26 -15.29 -29.72 -8.96
N THR A 27 -15.19 -30.18 -7.70
CA THR A 27 -14.45 -31.37 -7.20
C THR A 27 -12.91 -31.32 -7.20
N GLY A 28 -12.33 -31.37 -6.00
CA GLY A 28 -11.10 -32.11 -5.62
C GLY A 28 -9.74 -31.49 -6.01
N CYS A 29 -8.62 -31.74 -5.32
CA CYS A 29 -8.32 -32.46 -4.07
C CYS A 29 -6.85 -32.14 -3.71
N SER A 30 -6.53 -32.12 -2.42
CA SER A 30 -5.17 -31.97 -1.87
C SER A 30 -4.18 -33.04 -2.36
N GLY A 31 -2.87 -32.73 -2.28
CA GLY A 31 -1.82 -33.75 -2.41
C GLY A 31 -0.41 -33.21 -2.21
N ASP A 32 0.10 -33.36 -0.99
CA ASP A 32 1.48 -33.12 -0.53
C ASP A 32 2.35 -34.36 -0.80
N LYS A 33 3.51 -34.25 -1.48
CA LYS A 33 4.71 -35.13 -1.32
C LYS A 33 5.91 -34.80 -2.22
N GLN A 34 7.02 -34.42 -1.59
CA GLN A 34 8.44 -34.61 -2.01
C GLN A 34 8.86 -36.10 -1.78
N PRO A 35 10.04 -36.68 -2.17
CA PRO A 35 11.26 -36.23 -2.89
C PRO A 35 11.71 -37.12 -4.08
N ALA A 36 12.77 -36.71 -4.80
CA ALA A 36 13.96 -37.54 -5.01
C ALA A 36 15.12 -36.77 -5.68
N GLN A 37 16.23 -36.67 -4.96
CA GLN A 37 17.58 -36.44 -5.49
C GLN A 37 18.06 -37.69 -6.24
N PRO A 38 18.94 -37.54 -7.25
CA PRO A 38 20.14 -38.38 -7.27
C PRO A 38 21.43 -37.56 -7.31
N THR A 39 22.34 -38.02 -6.48
CA THR A 39 23.79 -37.78 -6.42
C THR A 39 24.49 -38.16 -7.72
N THR A 40 25.54 -37.43 -8.11
CA THR A 40 26.92 -37.98 -8.14
C THR A 40 27.96 -36.90 -8.45
N SER A 41 29.02 -36.93 -7.65
CA SER A 41 30.25 -36.15 -7.66
C SER A 41 31.08 -36.33 -8.93
N THR A 42 31.92 -35.34 -9.27
CA THR A 42 33.34 -35.56 -9.59
C THR A 42 34.12 -34.26 -9.44
N SER A 43 35.19 -34.37 -8.66
CA SER A 43 36.20 -33.37 -8.32
C SER A 43 37.20 -33.18 -9.47
N SER A 44 37.74 -31.98 -9.64
CA SER A 44 39.15 -31.72 -10.03
C SER A 44 39.45 -30.22 -9.99
N ALA A 45 40.30 -29.81 -9.04
CA ALA A 45 41.12 -28.59 -9.14
C ALA A 45 42.36 -28.91 -10.01
N PRO A 46 43.10 -27.93 -10.58
CA PRO A 46 44.07 -27.18 -9.77
C PRO A 46 44.42 -25.73 -10.20
N ALA A 47 45.14 -25.08 -9.28
CA ALA A 47 46.23 -24.09 -9.42
C ALA A 47 45.98 -22.60 -9.80
N GLN A 48 46.00 -21.79 -8.73
CA GLN A 48 46.82 -20.59 -8.47
C GLN A 48 47.12 -19.55 -9.58
N THR A 49 46.80 -18.29 -9.28
CA THR A 49 47.73 -17.15 -9.45
C THR A 49 47.35 -16.05 -8.46
N SER A 50 48.35 -15.58 -7.71
CA SER A 50 48.27 -14.40 -6.84
C SER A 50 48.27 -13.13 -7.68
N ALA A 51 47.38 -12.18 -7.37
CA ALA A 51 47.52 -10.78 -7.74
C ALA A 51 46.94 -9.91 -6.62
N SER A 52 47.75 -8.97 -6.14
CA SER A 52 47.45 -8.06 -5.04
C SER A 52 46.72 -6.79 -5.50
N ALA A 53 45.89 -6.26 -4.58
CA ALA A 53 45.40 -4.87 -4.44
C ALA A 53 44.23 -4.41 -5.36
N PRO A 54 43.41 -3.40 -4.95
CA PRO A 54 43.47 -2.56 -3.75
C PRO A 54 42.23 -2.63 -2.82
N SER A 55 42.40 -2.14 -1.59
CA SER A 55 41.35 -1.94 -0.60
C SER A 55 40.26 -1.01 -1.13
N THR A 56 39.05 -1.55 -1.31
CA THR A 56 37.84 -0.80 -1.59
C THR A 56 37.39 -0.10 -0.31
N PRO A 57 36.98 1.19 -0.34
CA PRO A 57 36.40 1.85 0.82
C PRO A 57 35.19 1.04 1.31
N ALA A 58 35.04 0.97 2.62
CA ALA A 58 33.90 0.35 3.28
C ALA A 58 32.61 0.75 2.56
N ALA A 59 31.89 -0.26 2.05
CA ALA A 59 30.52 -0.07 1.64
C ALA A 59 29.77 0.46 2.87
N GLU A 60 29.41 1.74 2.84
CA GLU A 60 28.36 2.24 3.72
C GLU A 60 27.17 1.32 3.51
N ALA A 61 26.77 0.64 4.59
CA ALA A 61 25.52 -0.08 4.60
C ALA A 61 24.42 0.88 4.11
N PRO A 62 23.52 0.45 3.21
CA PRO A 62 22.40 1.30 2.81
C PRO A 62 21.69 1.78 4.09
N PRO A 63 21.28 3.06 4.17
CA PRO A 63 20.56 3.56 5.33
C PRO A 63 19.38 2.62 5.57
N SER A 64 19.32 2.05 6.77
CA SER A 64 18.21 1.17 7.16
C SER A 64 16.90 1.94 6.97
N PRO A 65 15.91 1.41 6.23
CA PRO A 65 14.69 2.14 5.94
C PRO A 65 13.76 2.01 7.15
N THR A 66 14.04 2.72 8.24
CA THR A 66 13.07 2.84 9.32
C THR A 66 13.31 4.12 10.13
N SER A 67 12.24 4.93 10.20
CA SER A 67 12.00 6.00 11.18
C SER A 67 12.92 7.23 11.16
N ARG A 68 13.24 7.79 9.99
CA ARG A 68 13.57 9.22 9.95
C ARG A 68 12.27 9.97 9.70
N GLN A 69 11.74 10.59 10.75
CA GLN A 69 10.57 11.46 10.66
C GLN A 69 10.70 12.37 9.44
N LEU A 70 9.67 12.41 8.59
CA LEU A 70 9.71 13.20 7.38
C LEU A 70 9.70 14.69 7.74
N ASP A 71 10.37 15.52 6.93
CA ASP A 71 10.27 16.98 7.10
C ASP A 71 8.86 17.47 6.78
N GLY A 72 8.53 18.70 7.18
CA GLY A 72 7.19 19.26 7.04
C GLY A 72 6.67 19.30 5.60
N GLY A 73 7.52 19.59 4.61
CA GLY A 73 7.12 19.63 3.19
C GLY A 73 6.86 18.22 2.65
N THR A 74 7.74 17.30 2.98
CA THR A 74 7.59 15.88 2.63
C THR A 74 6.35 15.26 3.30
N CYS A 75 6.03 15.68 4.52
CA CYS A 75 4.80 15.29 5.20
C CYS A 75 3.53 15.80 4.54
N LEU A 76 3.53 17.03 4.03
CA LEU A 76 2.40 17.56 3.26
C LEU A 76 2.20 16.78 1.97
N GLN A 77 3.29 16.39 1.29
CA GLN A 77 3.21 15.57 0.08
C GLN A 77 2.61 14.20 0.38
N LEU A 78 3.10 13.51 1.42
CA LEU A 78 2.60 12.20 1.83
C LEU A 78 1.13 12.27 2.24
N THR A 79 0.78 13.21 3.12
CA THR A 79 -0.59 13.39 3.61
C THR A 79 -1.54 13.73 2.46
N GLY A 80 -1.12 14.62 1.57
CA GLY A 80 -1.90 14.99 0.38
C GLY A 80 -2.13 13.80 -0.56
N ALA A 81 -1.10 12.98 -0.79
CA ALA A 81 -1.24 11.77 -1.59
C ALA A 81 -2.23 10.77 -0.97
N VAL A 82 -2.17 10.56 0.35
CA VAL A 82 -3.12 9.68 1.06
C VAL A 82 -4.56 10.21 0.98
N VAL A 83 -4.75 11.53 1.12
CA VAL A 83 -6.07 12.17 0.94
C VAL A 83 -6.59 11.99 -0.48
N ASN A 84 -5.75 12.20 -1.51
CA ASN A 84 -6.13 12.03 -2.91
C ASN A 84 -6.45 10.57 -3.26
N LEU A 85 -5.66 9.63 -2.73
CA LEU A 85 -5.93 8.21 -2.88
C LEU A 85 -7.31 7.86 -2.28
N MET A 86 -7.59 8.33 -1.07
CA MET A 86 -8.86 8.03 -0.39
C MET A 86 -10.06 8.73 -1.01
N SER A 87 -9.88 9.93 -1.58
CA SER A 87 -10.96 10.68 -2.22
C SER A 87 -11.41 10.00 -3.51
N GLY A 88 -10.50 9.35 -4.23
CA GLY A 88 -10.83 8.63 -5.45
C GLY A 88 -11.40 9.52 -6.54
N ALA A 89 -10.91 10.77 -6.64
CA ALA A 89 -11.46 11.78 -7.55
C ALA A 89 -11.62 11.22 -8.98
N SER A 90 -10.63 10.45 -9.43
CA SER A 90 -10.66 9.70 -10.67
C SER A 90 -9.53 8.63 -10.72
N PRO A 91 -9.62 7.60 -11.59
CA PRO A 91 -8.71 6.44 -11.55
C PRO A 91 -7.23 6.75 -11.76
N GLU A 92 -6.94 7.75 -12.58
CA GLU A 92 -5.60 8.29 -12.86
C GLU A 92 -5.05 9.02 -11.62
N ASP A 93 -5.86 9.86 -10.97
CA ASP A 93 -5.50 10.54 -9.72
C ASP A 93 -5.22 9.53 -8.61
N SER A 94 -6.07 8.51 -8.47
CA SER A 94 -5.85 7.40 -7.54
C SER A 94 -4.54 6.68 -7.81
N LYS A 95 -4.25 6.40 -9.08
CA LYS A 95 -2.97 5.79 -9.49
C LYS A 95 -1.78 6.70 -9.17
N ALA A 96 -1.84 7.99 -9.51
CA ALA A 96 -0.76 8.93 -9.25
C ALA A 96 -0.50 9.11 -7.74
N ALA A 97 -1.57 9.14 -6.94
CA ALA A 97 -1.50 9.15 -5.49
C ALA A 97 -0.85 7.87 -4.96
N GLY A 98 -1.25 6.71 -5.46
CA GLY A 98 -0.64 5.42 -5.10
C GLY A 98 0.84 5.33 -5.47
N ASP A 99 1.22 5.79 -6.66
CA ASP A 99 2.62 5.84 -7.11
C ASP A 99 3.45 6.78 -6.22
N THR A 100 2.88 7.93 -5.81
CA THR A 100 3.51 8.86 -4.86
C THR A 100 3.73 8.20 -3.49
N ILE A 101 2.71 7.54 -2.95
CA ILE A 101 2.80 6.85 -1.65
C ILE A 101 3.85 5.73 -1.70
N ASN A 102 3.87 4.94 -2.77
CA ASN A 102 4.85 3.86 -2.95
C ASN A 102 6.30 4.37 -3.01
N GLY A 103 6.51 5.62 -3.47
CA GLY A 103 7.82 6.28 -3.43
C GLY A 103 8.38 6.50 -2.03
N PHE A 104 7.55 6.46 -0.98
CA PHE A 104 7.97 6.52 0.42
C PHE A 104 8.35 5.15 1.00
N HIS A 105 8.34 4.09 0.19
CA HIS A 105 8.64 2.72 0.59
C HIS A 105 7.84 2.26 1.83
N PRO A 106 6.49 2.31 1.76
CA PRO A 106 5.64 1.90 2.86
C PRO A 106 5.81 0.41 3.21
N PRO A 107 5.49 0.00 4.45
CA PRO A 107 5.43 -1.40 4.80
C PRO A 107 4.34 -2.13 4.00
N ALA A 108 4.42 -3.47 3.95
CA ALA A 108 3.60 -4.29 3.07
C ALA A 108 2.08 -4.15 3.29
N ASP A 109 1.64 -3.93 4.53
CA ASP A 109 0.24 -3.71 4.89
C ASP A 109 -0.29 -2.38 4.35
N VAL A 110 0.52 -1.33 4.40
CA VAL A 110 0.22 -0.02 3.80
C VAL A 110 0.22 -0.13 2.27
N GLN A 111 1.18 -0.85 1.68
CA GLN A 111 1.20 -1.10 0.23
C GLN A 111 -0.04 -1.88 -0.26
N ALA A 112 -0.53 -2.84 0.54
CA ALA A 112 -1.77 -3.54 0.26
C ALA A 112 -2.98 -2.59 0.30
N ALA A 113 -3.05 -1.71 1.30
CA ALA A 113 -4.08 -0.67 1.39
C ALA A 113 -4.05 0.29 0.18
N VAL A 114 -2.86 0.72 -0.24
CA VAL A 114 -2.67 1.55 -1.44
C VAL A 114 -3.18 0.83 -2.68
N THR A 115 -2.74 -0.42 -2.89
CA THR A 115 -3.14 -1.22 -4.05
C THR A 115 -4.65 -1.40 -4.11
N HIS A 116 -5.28 -1.63 -2.97
CA HIS A 116 -6.74 -1.76 -2.86
C HIS A 116 -7.44 -0.47 -3.27
N PHE A 117 -7.07 0.68 -2.70
CA PHE A 117 -7.73 1.95 -3.03
C PHE A 117 -7.41 2.47 -4.42
N VAL A 118 -6.26 2.14 -5.01
CA VAL A 118 -6.02 2.39 -6.44
C VAL A 118 -7.02 1.59 -7.29
N LYS A 119 -7.23 0.31 -6.96
CA LYS A 119 -8.14 -0.57 -7.69
C LYS A 119 -9.61 -0.17 -7.52
N THR A 120 -10.02 0.23 -6.33
CA THR A 120 -11.40 0.65 -6.06
C THR A 120 -11.66 2.09 -6.47
N ASN A 121 -10.61 2.86 -6.81
CA ASN A 121 -10.69 4.30 -7.02
C ASN A 121 -11.20 5.03 -5.76
N GLY A 122 -10.47 4.84 -4.65
CA GLY A 122 -10.71 5.48 -3.36
C GLY A 122 -11.68 4.74 -2.44
N LEU A 123 -12.23 5.47 -1.46
CA LEU A 123 -13.10 4.92 -0.43
C LEU A 123 -14.53 4.71 -0.96
N HIS A 124 -15.00 3.46 -0.91
CA HIS A 124 -16.38 3.09 -1.26
C HIS A 124 -17.16 2.61 -0.04
N SER A 125 -18.42 3.04 0.13
CA SER A 125 -19.24 2.65 1.28
C SER A 125 -19.60 1.16 1.32
N SER A 126 -19.63 0.51 0.15
CA SER A 126 -19.89 -0.92 0.00
C SER A 126 -18.64 -1.79 0.14
N ASP A 127 -17.46 -1.19 0.28
CA ASP A 127 -16.21 -1.92 0.42
C ASP A 127 -16.06 -2.45 1.86
N PRO A 128 -15.99 -3.78 2.05
CA PRO A 128 -15.87 -4.38 3.38
C PRO A 128 -14.54 -4.04 4.06
N ASP A 129 -13.48 -3.79 3.28
CA ASP A 129 -12.12 -3.59 3.80
C ASP A 129 -11.81 -2.09 4.02
N ARG A 130 -12.73 -1.20 3.60
CA ARG A 130 -12.59 0.26 3.66
C ARG A 130 -12.02 0.74 4.99
N SER A 131 -12.63 0.32 6.09
CA SER A 131 -12.28 0.80 7.44
C SER A 131 -10.94 0.27 7.94
N GLN A 132 -10.56 -0.93 7.54
CA GLN A 132 -9.26 -1.50 7.88
C GLN A 132 -8.16 -0.76 7.11
N TYR A 133 -8.27 -0.68 5.79
CA TYR A 133 -7.25 -0.06 4.96
C TYR A 133 -7.12 1.44 5.17
N SER A 134 -8.22 2.17 5.42
CA SER A 134 -8.13 3.60 5.77
C SER A 134 -7.37 3.81 7.07
N ARG A 135 -7.56 2.94 8.07
CA ARG A 135 -6.85 3.01 9.34
C ARG A 135 -5.36 2.71 9.17
N THR A 136 -5.02 1.69 8.40
CA THR A 136 -3.64 1.35 8.08
C THR A 136 -2.90 2.54 7.46
N LEU A 137 -3.50 3.22 6.48
CA LEU A 137 -2.92 4.42 5.87
C LEU A 137 -2.75 5.56 6.88
N ASN A 138 -3.81 5.90 7.62
CA ASN A 138 -3.78 7.02 8.57
C ASN A 138 -2.75 6.81 9.69
N ASN A 139 -2.73 5.61 10.28
CA ASN A 139 -1.76 5.27 11.33
C ASN A 139 -0.32 5.37 10.82
N TRP A 140 -0.08 4.98 9.57
CA TRP A 140 1.24 5.08 8.98
C TRP A 140 1.63 6.55 8.73
N VAL A 141 0.72 7.37 8.19
CA VAL A 141 0.94 8.82 8.04
C VAL A 141 1.27 9.47 9.37
N GLU A 142 0.53 9.17 10.44
CA GLU A 142 0.80 9.71 11.79
C GLU A 142 2.19 9.34 12.32
N GLN A 143 2.68 8.14 12.00
CA GLN A 143 4.03 7.71 12.36
C GLN A 143 5.11 8.43 11.56
N GLN A 144 4.86 8.71 10.28
CA GLN A 144 5.82 9.43 9.43
C GLN A 144 5.80 10.95 9.71
N CYS A 145 4.63 11.47 10.10
CA CYS A 145 4.30 12.89 10.18
C CYS A 145 3.62 13.26 11.51
N PRO A 146 4.34 13.17 12.63
CA PRO A 146 3.80 13.52 13.93
C PRO A 146 3.50 15.02 13.99
N VAL A 147 2.29 15.35 14.42
CA VAL A 147 1.91 16.72 14.77
C VAL A 147 2.62 17.12 16.06
N GLN A 148 3.50 18.12 15.98
CA GLN A 148 4.08 18.75 17.16
C GLN A 148 2.94 19.35 17.99
N GLN A 149 2.64 18.74 19.14
CA GLN A 149 1.71 19.32 20.10
C GLN A 149 2.31 20.66 20.56
N PRO A 150 1.54 21.76 20.61
CA PRO A 150 2.05 23.00 21.18
C PRO A 150 2.47 22.72 22.63
N GLU A 151 3.72 23.01 22.97
CA GLU A 151 4.21 22.89 24.33
C GLU A 151 3.28 23.69 25.25
N LYS A 152 2.67 23.01 26.24
CA LYS A 152 1.88 23.69 27.27
C LYS A 152 2.82 24.62 28.03
N LYS A 153 2.78 25.90 27.70
CA LYS A 153 3.52 26.93 28.42
C LYS A 153 3.13 26.87 29.91
N PRO A 154 4.06 26.61 30.84
CA PRO A 154 3.72 26.59 32.26
C PRO A 154 3.22 27.98 32.68
N LYS A 155 2.17 27.99 33.50
CA LYS A 155 1.51 29.17 34.04
C LYS A 155 2.31 29.75 35.20
#